data_AF-A0A0M3AJM8-F1
#
_entry.id   AF-A0A0M3AJM8-F1
#
_cell.length_a   1.000
_cell.length_b   1.000
_cell.length_c   1.000
_cell.angle_alpha   90.00
_cell.angle_beta   90.00
_cell.angle_gamma   90.00
#
_symmetry.space_group_name_H-M   'P 1'
#
loop_
_entity.id
_entity.type
_entity.pdbx_description
1 polymer ?
#
loop_
_entity_poly.entity_id
_entity_poly.type
_entity_poly.pdbx_seq_one_letter_code
_entity_poly.pdbx_strand_id
1 'polypeptide(L)'
;MLNNLNDQNLPSSTNSALASFGGVPASKKSRLGTITKFCSTQSQQGLQQDDTQYKEYRKQTEQLKEKAGQILYTPNAEKQEFRVCNCGKLRIDKELPVDVRYDADKNRASFGNLQYCGSVWTCPDCSKKVSLAKKELVAKAVTSANVKGMHVAMLTLTIPHYLGDDLKDLLSKMKKAKNYLFTNRNSREWFADQFPVVGEITATEVKYSDRNGFHPHLHILLFLDREYQKEDIARIEDEIYEFWAEKCVKRGLGKPSRKYGVDLKMEKTGEQTYASYIAKWGLASELTQSHMKIGKKNMSSLTMWEVLDLAQMEVSTSDKYSRIFRTYAKAFKGARQIRPSNGLLELLGLKNLEEDEDLANQQEEESSQVYDAFALSSQDWWTICYHKKRVEFLELVESDFEKNGIQTDLKSAKDFLFGLKNASRFSRGRGEKSPPLME
;
A
#
# COMPACT_ATOMS: atom_id res chain seq x y z
N MET A 1 -32.60 -76.95 -2.27
CA MET A 1 -32.12 -78.30 -1.96
C MET A 1 -30.66 -78.39 -2.38
N LEU A 2 -29.78 -78.58 -1.39
CA LEU A 2 -28.58 -79.43 -1.39
C LEU A 2 -27.86 -79.74 -2.72
N ASN A 3 -26.59 -79.32 -2.83
CA ASN A 3 -25.39 -80.19 -2.85
C ASN A 3 -24.23 -79.56 -3.65
N ASN A 4 -23.12 -79.25 -2.96
CA ASN A 4 -21.82 -79.95 -2.94
C ASN A 4 -20.93 -79.59 -4.14
N LEU A 5 -19.89 -78.77 -3.96
CA LEU A 5 -18.56 -79.12 -3.42
C LEU A 5 -17.85 -80.22 -4.24
N ASN A 6 -16.82 -79.80 -4.98
CA ASN A 6 -15.49 -80.43 -4.99
C ASN A 6 -14.52 -79.57 -5.83
N ASP A 7 -13.21 -79.65 -5.69
CA ASP A 7 -12.32 -79.51 -4.54
C ASP A 7 -10.90 -79.37 -5.14
N GLN A 8 -10.00 -78.68 -4.43
CA GLN A 8 -8.53 -78.79 -4.46
C GLN A 8 -7.71 -78.19 -5.63
N ASN A 9 -6.91 -77.16 -5.33
CA ASN A 9 -5.53 -77.36 -4.87
C ASN A 9 -4.81 -76.03 -4.55
N LEU A 10 -4.27 -75.94 -3.33
CA LEU A 10 -3.27 -74.98 -2.86
C LEU A 10 -1.88 -75.62 -3.00
N PRO A 11 -0.77 -74.85 -3.15
CA PRO A 11 -0.08 -74.42 -1.93
C PRO A 11 0.64 -73.04 -1.97
N SER A 12 0.53 -72.38 -0.82
CA SER A 12 1.53 -71.61 -0.07
C SER A 12 2.45 -70.55 -0.72
N SER A 13 2.16 -69.30 -0.34
CA SER A 13 3.04 -68.37 0.40
C SER A 13 4.03 -67.52 -0.44
N THR A 14 4.18 -66.20 -0.28
CA THR A 14 4.04 -65.29 0.86
C THR A 14 3.80 -63.84 0.39
N ASN A 15 3.01 -63.10 1.18
CA ASN A 15 2.99 -61.64 1.41
C ASN A 15 3.71 -60.69 0.43
N SER A 16 2.98 -59.73 -0.15
CA SER A 16 2.82 -58.40 0.48
C SER A 16 1.94 -57.49 -0.39
N ALA A 17 1.19 -56.65 0.30
CA ALA A 17 0.21 -55.69 -0.21
C ALA A 17 0.74 -54.72 -1.27
N LEU A 18 -0.09 -54.39 -2.27
CA LEU A 18 -0.52 -52.99 -2.48
C LEU A 18 -1.70 -52.92 -3.47
N ALA A 19 -2.71 -52.16 -3.03
CA ALA A 19 -4.03 -52.08 -3.60
C ALA A 19 -4.09 -51.27 -4.91
N SER A 20 -4.92 -51.79 -5.80
CA SER A 20 -5.65 -51.17 -6.91
C SER A 20 -5.66 -49.64 -6.99
N PHE A 21 -5.06 -49.10 -8.05
CA PHE A 21 -5.41 -47.79 -8.60
C PHE A 21 -6.58 -47.95 -9.59
N GLY A 22 -7.79 -47.60 -9.15
CA GLY A 22 -8.93 -47.30 -10.00
C GLY A 22 -9.00 -45.79 -10.24
N GLY A 23 -9.15 -45.39 -11.50
CA GLY A 23 -9.07 -44.00 -11.95
C GLY A 23 -10.21 -43.09 -11.48
N VAL A 24 -9.95 -41.77 -11.51
CA VAL A 24 -10.93 -40.70 -11.32
C VAL A 24 -10.67 -39.59 -12.36
N PRO A 25 -11.71 -39.03 -13.01
CA PRO A 25 -11.57 -38.12 -14.15
C PRO A 25 -11.22 -36.68 -13.76
N ALA A 26 -10.70 -35.95 -14.74
CA ALA A 26 -10.25 -34.57 -14.69
C ALA A 26 -11.26 -33.60 -14.04
N SER A 27 -10.85 -32.93 -12.95
CA SER A 27 -11.59 -31.84 -12.33
C SER A 27 -10.94 -30.48 -12.62
N LYS A 28 -11.83 -29.50 -12.77
CA LYS A 28 -11.65 -28.11 -13.22
C LYS A 28 -10.49 -27.39 -12.53
N LYS A 29 -9.57 -26.85 -13.35
CA LYS A 29 -8.59 -25.86 -12.91
C LYS A 29 -9.28 -24.61 -12.36
N SER A 30 -8.67 -24.10 -11.30
CA SER A 30 -9.17 -23.24 -10.24
C SER A 30 -9.57 -21.83 -10.65
N ARG A 31 -10.55 -21.30 -9.91
CA ARG A 31 -10.98 -19.90 -9.85
C ARG A 31 -9.82 -19.03 -9.36
N LEU A 32 -9.56 -17.91 -10.04
CA LEU A 32 -8.82 -16.79 -9.45
C LEU A 32 -9.58 -16.32 -8.21
N GLY A 33 -8.92 -16.37 -7.06
CA GLY A 33 -9.53 -16.25 -5.75
C GLY A 33 -10.11 -14.87 -5.46
N THR A 34 -11.44 -14.80 -5.44
CA THR A 34 -12.19 -13.85 -4.62
C THR A 34 -12.57 -14.59 -3.34
N ILE A 35 -11.66 -14.61 -2.35
CA ILE A 35 -12.02 -14.88 -0.96
C ILE A 35 -11.32 -13.81 -0.11
N THR A 36 -12.02 -12.70 0.03
CA THR A 36 -11.89 -11.79 1.17
C THR A 36 -12.27 -12.56 2.44
N LYS A 37 -11.29 -13.21 3.06
CA LYS A 37 -11.33 -13.55 4.49
C LYS A 37 -10.22 -12.79 5.20
N PHE A 38 -10.42 -11.49 5.33
CA PHE A 38 -9.84 -10.68 6.39
C PHE A 38 -10.84 -9.55 6.72
N CYS A 39 -12.06 -9.94 7.12
CA CYS A 39 -12.70 -9.22 8.21
C CYS A 39 -12.00 -9.70 9.47
N SER A 40 -10.88 -9.07 9.84
CA SER A 40 -10.51 -9.05 11.25
C SER A 40 -11.62 -8.29 11.94
N THR A 41 -12.47 -8.99 12.68
CA THR A 41 -13.28 -8.41 13.75
C THR A 41 -12.33 -7.79 14.76
N GLN A 42 -11.90 -6.56 14.50
CA GLN A 42 -11.43 -5.70 15.58
C GLN A 42 -12.67 -5.06 16.17
N SER A 43 -13.31 -5.83 17.06
CA SER A 43 -14.06 -5.24 18.16
C SER A 43 -13.21 -4.13 18.76
N GLN A 44 -13.79 -2.95 18.95
CA GLN A 44 -13.22 -1.84 19.71
C GLN A 44 -13.07 -2.23 21.19
N GLN A 45 -12.13 -3.13 21.47
CA GLN A 45 -11.53 -3.36 22.76
C GLN A 45 -10.06 -2.96 22.60
N GLY A 46 -9.55 -2.13 23.50
CA GLY A 46 -8.23 -1.48 23.40
C GLY A 46 -7.16 -2.39 22.82
N LEU A 47 -6.80 -2.16 21.56
CA LEU A 47 -5.77 -2.91 20.87
C LEU A 47 -4.41 -2.36 21.32
N GLN A 48 -3.81 -2.97 22.33
CA GLN A 48 -2.35 -3.09 22.32
C GLN A 48 -2.00 -3.78 21.01
N GLN A 49 -1.53 -3.01 20.02
CA GLN A 49 -0.89 -3.57 18.85
C GLN A 49 0.23 -4.48 19.33
N ASP A 50 0.24 -5.73 18.87
CA ASP A 50 1.33 -6.67 19.15
C ASP A 50 2.68 -5.99 18.86
N ASP A 51 3.46 -5.77 19.93
CA ASP A 51 4.73 -5.05 19.87
C ASP A 51 5.70 -5.72 18.87
N THR A 52 5.63 -7.05 18.79
CA THR A 52 6.41 -7.84 17.83
C THR A 52 6.06 -7.47 16.40
N GLN A 53 4.75 -7.40 16.10
CA GLN A 53 4.25 -7.03 14.78
C GLN A 53 4.64 -5.59 14.42
N TYR A 54 4.63 -4.67 15.38
CA TYR A 54 5.07 -3.28 15.18
C TYR A 54 6.56 -3.21 14.85
N LYS A 55 7.41 -3.87 15.64
CA LYS A 55 8.87 -3.88 15.43
C LYS A 55 9.23 -4.48 14.07
N GLU A 56 8.60 -5.59 13.69
CA GLU A 56 8.78 -6.19 12.37
C GLU A 56 8.34 -5.24 11.24
N TYR A 57 7.16 -4.63 11.38
CA TYR A 57 6.65 -3.64 10.42
C TYR A 57 7.59 -2.44 10.28
N ARG A 58 8.10 -1.89 11.39
CA ARG A 58 9.02 -0.75 11.42
C ARG A 58 10.32 -1.09 10.68
N LYS A 59 10.90 -2.26 10.98
CA LYS A 59 12.12 -2.74 10.34
C LYS A 59 11.94 -2.93 8.83
N GLN A 60 10.87 -3.60 8.40
CA GLN A 60 10.57 -3.82 6.99
C GLN A 60 10.36 -2.49 6.25
N THR A 61 9.56 -1.59 6.83
CA THR A 61 9.25 -0.29 6.22
C THR A 61 10.50 0.57 6.04
N GLU A 62 11.36 0.60 7.06
CA GLU A 62 12.63 1.31 7.01
C GLU A 62 13.56 0.75 5.92
N GLN A 63 13.69 -0.58 5.84
CA GLN A 63 14.51 -1.25 4.83
C GLN A 63 14.02 -0.95 3.41
N LEU A 64 12.72 -1.04 3.17
CA LEU A 64 12.10 -0.72 1.88
C LEU A 64 12.29 0.76 1.52
N LYS A 65 12.16 1.68 2.49
CA LYS A 65 12.42 3.12 2.30
C LYS A 65 13.88 3.37 1.92
N GLU A 66 14.84 2.73 2.60
CA GLU A 66 16.26 2.84 2.27
C GLU A 66 16.57 2.30 0.87
N LYS A 67 16.02 1.14 0.50
CA LYS A 67 16.21 0.58 -0.85
C LYS A 67 15.59 1.49 -1.92
N ALA A 68 14.39 2.03 -1.68
CA ALA A 68 13.75 3.00 -2.57
C ALA A 68 14.63 4.24 -2.79
N GLY A 69 15.15 4.81 -1.70
CA GLY A 69 16.10 5.92 -1.74
C GLY A 69 17.33 5.58 -2.56
N GLN A 70 17.95 4.42 -2.35
CA GLN A 70 19.13 3.98 -3.12
C GLN A 70 18.85 3.82 -4.62
N ILE A 71 17.70 3.26 -5.00
CA ILE A 71 17.33 3.04 -6.40
C ILE A 71 17.10 4.36 -7.15
N LEU A 72 16.52 5.34 -6.45
CA LEU A 72 16.11 6.63 -7.00
C LEU A 72 17.15 7.74 -6.81
N TYR A 73 18.21 7.47 -6.06
CA TYR A 73 19.30 8.41 -5.82
C TYR A 73 20.03 8.73 -7.11
N THR A 74 20.27 10.02 -7.34
CA THR A 74 21.08 10.52 -8.44
C THR A 74 22.38 11.09 -7.87
N PRO A 75 23.53 10.44 -8.12
CA PRO A 75 24.82 10.92 -7.63
C PRO A 75 25.14 12.33 -8.14
N ASN A 76 25.72 13.16 -7.29
CA ASN A 76 26.17 14.52 -7.59
C ASN A 76 25.08 15.49 -8.05
N ALA A 77 23.79 15.12 -7.96
CA ALA A 77 22.71 16.07 -8.22
C ALA A 77 22.59 17.07 -7.07
N GLU A 78 22.57 18.36 -7.39
CA GLU A 78 22.33 19.44 -6.41
C GLU A 78 21.03 19.23 -5.63
N LYS A 79 20.00 18.73 -6.33
CA LYS A 79 18.72 18.35 -5.76
C LYS A 79 18.28 16.98 -6.27
N GLN A 80 17.93 16.10 -5.34
CA GLN A 80 17.40 14.79 -5.69
C GLN A 80 16.04 14.91 -6.37
N GLU A 81 15.84 14.16 -7.45
CA GLU A 81 14.59 14.15 -8.20
C GLU A 81 13.42 13.64 -7.35
N PHE A 82 13.68 12.63 -6.52
CA PHE A 82 12.70 11.96 -5.67
C PHE A 82 12.96 12.27 -4.20
N ARG A 83 11.97 12.88 -3.54
CA ARG A 83 12.07 13.30 -2.14
C ARG A 83 12.32 12.15 -1.16
N VAL A 84 11.96 10.91 -1.51
CA VAL A 84 12.23 9.73 -0.67
C VAL A 84 13.72 9.54 -0.36
N CYS A 85 14.62 10.01 -1.23
CA CYS A 85 16.07 9.93 -1.00
C CYS A 85 16.51 10.61 0.31
N ASN A 86 15.77 11.64 0.72
CA ASN A 86 16.05 12.46 1.89
C ASN A 86 15.05 12.21 3.04
N CYS A 87 14.08 11.31 2.86
CA CYS A 87 12.98 11.11 3.81
C CYS A 87 13.46 10.57 5.15
N GLY A 88 13.14 11.31 6.21
CA GLY A 88 13.56 11.06 7.58
C GLY A 88 15.08 11.13 7.73
N LYS A 89 15.79 11.90 6.89
CA LYS A 89 17.25 12.10 6.98
C LYS A 89 17.61 13.55 7.20
N LEU A 90 16.84 14.48 6.62
CA LEU A 90 17.01 15.91 6.82
C LEU A 90 16.20 16.40 8.02
N ARG A 91 16.70 17.46 8.65
CA ARG A 91 16.05 18.09 9.80
C ARG A 91 15.03 19.12 9.38
N ILE A 92 13.99 19.32 10.19
CA ILE A 92 13.02 20.40 9.96
C ILE A 92 13.70 21.74 10.28
N ASP A 93 14.29 21.82 11.47
CA ASP A 93 15.12 22.93 11.91
C ASP A 93 16.58 22.46 12.04
N LYS A 94 17.46 23.06 11.24
CA LYS A 94 18.88 22.75 11.19
C LYS A 94 19.65 23.20 12.45
N GLU A 95 19.10 24.14 13.20
CA GLU A 95 19.71 24.64 14.44
C GLU A 95 19.37 23.73 15.64
N LEU A 96 18.30 22.93 15.52
CA LEU A 96 17.91 21.96 16.53
C LEU A 96 18.56 20.58 16.30
N PRO A 97 18.83 19.82 17.38
CA PRO A 97 19.29 18.43 17.28
C PRO A 97 18.16 17.53 16.73
N VAL A 98 18.49 16.29 16.38
CA VAL A 98 17.47 15.25 16.21
C VAL A 98 17.13 14.71 17.59
N ASP A 99 15.94 15.01 18.08
CA ASP A 99 15.46 14.49 19.35
C ASP A 99 15.04 13.02 19.24
N VAL A 100 15.24 12.28 20.31
CA VAL A 100 14.80 10.90 20.45
C VAL A 100 13.91 10.85 21.67
N ARG A 101 12.65 10.48 21.48
CA ARG A 101 11.64 10.43 22.55
C ARG A 101 11.16 9.01 22.73
N TYR A 102 10.86 8.64 23.97
CA TYR A 102 10.25 7.38 24.34
C TYR A 102 8.84 7.60 24.88
N ASP A 103 7.87 6.98 24.22
CA ASP A 103 6.46 6.96 24.59
C ASP A 103 6.21 5.71 25.45
N ALA A 104 6.04 5.91 26.76
CA ALA A 104 5.86 4.81 27.72
C ALA A 104 4.48 4.14 27.60
N ASP A 105 3.45 4.88 27.16
CA ASP A 105 2.11 4.33 26.93
C ASP A 105 2.13 3.31 25.78
N LYS A 106 3.02 3.51 24.79
CA LYS A 106 3.16 2.64 23.62
C LYS A 106 4.38 1.71 23.69
N ASN A 107 5.27 1.89 24.66
CA ASN A 107 6.60 1.26 24.74
C ASN A 107 7.42 1.44 23.45
N ARG A 108 7.49 2.67 22.93
CA ARG A 108 8.09 2.97 21.62
C ARG A 108 8.97 4.20 21.64
N ALA A 109 10.14 4.09 21.01
CA ALA A 109 11.01 5.23 20.73
C ALA A 109 10.77 5.78 19.32
N SER A 110 10.93 7.09 19.15
CA SER A 110 10.79 7.78 17.87
C SER A 110 11.81 8.91 17.75
N PHE A 111 12.10 9.29 16.50
CA PHE A 111 12.90 10.47 16.19
C PHE A 111 11.99 11.68 15.96
N GLY A 112 12.37 12.84 16.48
CA GLY A 112 11.78 14.14 16.17
C GLY A 112 12.70 15.01 15.32
N ASN A 113 12.21 16.22 14.99
CA ASN A 113 12.90 17.18 14.12
C ASN A 113 13.36 16.59 12.76
N LEU A 114 12.55 15.74 12.12
CA LEU A 114 12.87 15.12 10.82
C LEU A 114 11.82 15.42 9.76
N GLN A 115 12.27 15.65 8.52
CA GLN A 115 11.40 15.88 7.38
C GLN A 115 10.94 14.57 6.73
N TYR A 116 9.64 14.44 6.48
CA TYR A 116 9.03 13.33 5.77
C TYR A 116 8.56 13.74 4.38
N CYS A 117 8.84 12.91 3.37
CA CYS A 117 8.70 13.31 1.97
C CYS A 117 7.27 13.36 1.42
N GLY A 118 6.27 12.89 2.16
CA GLY A 118 4.87 12.80 1.73
C GLY A 118 4.60 11.87 0.53
N SER A 119 5.58 11.11 0.03
CA SER A 119 5.36 10.32 -1.19
C SER A 119 4.60 9.02 -0.89
N VAL A 120 3.34 8.96 -1.31
CA VAL A 120 2.53 7.72 -1.24
C VAL A 120 3.00 6.61 -2.19
N TRP A 121 3.75 6.97 -3.22
CA TRP A 121 4.18 6.04 -4.27
C TRP A 121 5.57 5.49 -3.99
N THR A 122 6.50 6.31 -3.54
CA THR A 122 7.91 5.90 -3.44
C THR A 122 8.39 5.65 -2.02
N CYS A 123 7.65 6.09 -1.00
CA CYS A 123 8.03 5.95 0.40
C CYS A 123 6.99 5.13 1.18
N PRO A 124 7.32 3.92 1.65
CA PRO A 124 6.36 3.07 2.37
C PRO A 124 5.93 3.67 3.72
N ASP A 125 6.82 4.43 4.35
CA ASP A 125 6.61 5.13 5.63
C ASP A 125 5.56 6.25 5.46
N CYS A 126 5.82 7.21 4.56
CA CYS A 126 4.87 8.29 4.26
C CYS A 126 3.57 7.75 3.64
N SER A 127 3.64 6.71 2.80
CA SER A 127 2.46 6.06 2.24
C SER A 127 1.51 5.61 3.33
N LYS A 128 1.99 5.01 4.43
CA LYS A 128 1.11 4.59 5.52
C LYS A 128 0.40 5.77 6.16
N LYS A 129 1.15 6.79 6.60
CA LYS A 129 0.61 7.97 7.28
C LYS A 129 -0.46 8.67 6.43
N VAL A 130 -0.12 8.99 5.18
CA VAL A 130 -1.00 9.68 4.25
C VAL A 130 -2.22 8.84 3.88
N SER A 131 -2.05 7.52 3.69
CA SER A 131 -3.18 6.64 3.36
C SER A 131 -4.16 6.51 4.52
N LEU A 132 -3.69 6.51 5.77
CA LEU A 132 -4.55 6.48 6.95
C LEU A 132 -5.40 7.77 7.04
N ALA A 133 -4.78 8.94 6.93
CA ALA A 133 -5.51 10.21 6.92
C ALA A 133 -6.55 10.29 5.78
N LYS A 134 -6.19 9.84 4.58
CA LYS A 134 -7.13 9.79 3.44
C LYS A 134 -8.23 8.75 3.62
N LYS A 135 -7.95 7.63 4.27
CA LYS A 135 -8.96 6.62 4.63
C LYS A 135 -10.03 7.24 5.52
N GLU A 136 -9.63 8.03 6.51
CA GLU A 136 -10.56 8.75 7.39
C GLU A 136 -11.40 9.77 6.62
N LEU A 137 -10.78 10.54 5.72
CA LEU A 137 -11.51 11.47 4.86
C LEU A 137 -12.55 10.74 4.00
N VAL A 138 -12.18 9.62 3.37
CA VAL A 138 -13.10 8.82 2.56
C VAL A 138 -14.24 8.25 3.41
N ALA A 139 -13.95 7.77 4.63
CA ALA A 139 -14.97 7.30 5.55
C ALA A 139 -15.94 8.42 5.98
N LYS A 140 -15.43 9.63 6.22
CA LYS A 140 -16.23 10.84 6.46
C LYS A 140 -17.07 11.21 5.25
N ALA A 141 -16.53 11.10 4.03
CA ALA A 141 -17.25 11.38 2.79
C ALA A 141 -18.43 10.43 2.58
N VAL A 142 -18.22 9.12 2.73
CA VAL A 142 -19.29 8.11 2.66
C VAL A 142 -20.33 8.35 3.76
N THR A 143 -19.90 8.70 4.97
CA THR A 143 -20.84 8.96 6.08
C THR A 143 -21.69 10.21 5.81
N SER A 144 -21.09 11.30 5.35
CA SER A 144 -21.81 12.53 5.01
C SER A 144 -22.79 12.31 3.86
N ALA A 145 -22.39 11.54 2.85
CA ALA A 145 -23.25 11.17 1.73
C ALA A 145 -24.52 10.44 2.21
N ASN A 146 -24.36 9.43 3.06
CA ASN A 146 -25.49 8.69 3.61
C ASN A 146 -26.43 9.58 4.45
N VAL A 147 -25.89 10.50 5.25
CA VAL A 147 -26.69 11.47 6.03
C VAL A 147 -27.50 12.40 5.12
N LYS A 148 -26.98 12.70 3.93
CA LYS A 148 -27.65 13.49 2.90
C LYS A 148 -28.60 12.68 2.00
N GLY A 149 -28.86 11.42 2.35
CA GLY A 149 -29.72 10.52 1.56
C GLY A 149 -29.10 10.07 0.23
N MET A 150 -27.78 10.22 0.07
CA MET A 150 -27.06 9.73 -1.10
C MET A 150 -26.64 8.27 -0.90
N HIS A 151 -26.34 7.61 -2.01
CA HIS A 151 -25.84 6.24 -2.04
C HIS A 151 -24.42 6.18 -2.61
N VAL A 152 -23.71 5.08 -2.35
CA VAL A 152 -22.33 4.89 -2.80
C VAL A 152 -22.17 3.56 -3.52
N ALA A 153 -21.56 3.61 -4.70
CA ALA A 153 -21.12 2.43 -5.45
C ALA A 153 -19.60 2.47 -5.66
N MET A 154 -18.96 1.31 -5.71
CA MET A 154 -17.56 1.13 -6.06
C MET A 154 -17.45 0.61 -7.49
N LEU A 155 -16.87 1.41 -8.37
CA LEU A 155 -16.59 1.07 -9.76
C LEU A 155 -15.08 0.81 -9.91
N THR A 156 -14.72 -0.40 -10.33
CA THR A 156 -13.35 -0.74 -10.74
C THR A 156 -13.26 -0.73 -12.26
N LEU A 157 -12.32 0.04 -12.82
CA LEU A 157 -12.04 0.09 -14.25
C LEU A 157 -10.64 -0.44 -14.53
N THR A 158 -10.54 -1.45 -15.39
CA THR A 158 -9.30 -2.11 -15.77
C THR A 158 -9.03 -1.92 -17.26
N ILE A 159 -7.79 -1.64 -17.63
CA ILE A 159 -7.35 -1.56 -19.04
C ILE A 159 -6.61 -2.82 -19.47
N PRO A 160 -6.60 -3.17 -20.78
CA PRO A 160 -5.63 -4.13 -21.30
C PRO A 160 -4.20 -3.63 -21.08
N HIS A 161 -3.28 -4.57 -20.85
CA HIS A 161 -1.87 -4.30 -20.61
C HIS A 161 -1.03 -5.54 -20.95
N TYR A 162 0.22 -5.30 -21.33
CA TYR A 162 1.19 -6.31 -21.75
C TYR A 162 2.59 -5.99 -21.20
N LEU A 163 3.47 -6.99 -21.19
CA LEU A 163 4.80 -6.90 -20.58
C LEU A 163 5.66 -5.72 -21.11
N GLY A 164 5.49 -5.36 -22.39
CA GLY A 164 6.26 -4.31 -23.05
C GLY A 164 5.64 -2.91 -22.97
N ASP A 165 4.48 -2.75 -22.34
CA ASP A 165 3.80 -1.45 -22.32
C ASP A 165 4.51 -0.44 -21.41
N ASP A 166 4.60 0.81 -21.88
CA ASP A 166 5.09 1.92 -21.06
C ASP A 166 4.02 2.34 -20.04
N LEU A 167 4.36 2.27 -18.76
CA LEU A 167 3.42 2.58 -17.67
C LEU A 167 2.92 4.03 -17.73
N LYS A 168 3.77 4.99 -18.08
CA LYS A 168 3.38 6.41 -18.10
C LYS A 168 2.36 6.67 -19.21
N ASP A 169 2.56 6.05 -20.37
CA ASP A 169 1.61 6.08 -21.49
C ASP A 169 0.29 5.37 -21.12
N LEU A 170 0.35 4.16 -20.52
CA LEU A 170 -0.84 3.45 -20.02
C LEU A 170 -1.68 4.33 -19.08
N LEU A 171 -1.05 4.95 -18.06
CA LEU A 171 -1.73 5.82 -17.11
C LEU A 171 -2.32 7.06 -17.81
N SER A 172 -1.61 7.65 -18.76
CA SER A 172 -2.07 8.80 -19.55
C SER A 172 -3.31 8.46 -20.38
N LYS A 173 -3.26 7.34 -21.12
CA LYS A 173 -4.37 6.82 -21.92
C LYS A 173 -5.56 6.44 -21.05
N MET A 174 -5.33 5.75 -19.92
CA MET A 174 -6.37 5.36 -18.97
C MET A 174 -7.07 6.57 -18.37
N LYS A 175 -6.32 7.60 -17.95
CA LYS A 175 -6.88 8.87 -17.45
C LYS A 175 -7.78 9.55 -18.48
N LYS A 176 -7.35 9.60 -19.75
CA LYS A 176 -8.15 10.15 -20.84
C LYS A 176 -9.40 9.30 -21.12
N ALA A 177 -9.26 7.97 -21.18
CA ALA A 177 -10.39 7.07 -21.35
C ALA A 177 -11.43 7.26 -20.25
N LYS A 178 -10.99 7.36 -18.98
CA LYS A 178 -11.86 7.61 -17.83
C LYS A 178 -12.55 8.96 -17.92
N ASN A 179 -11.82 10.02 -18.28
CA ASN A 179 -12.45 11.33 -18.51
C ASN A 179 -13.55 11.26 -19.58
N TYR A 180 -13.31 10.56 -20.69
CA TYR A 180 -14.32 10.42 -21.75
C TYR A 180 -15.49 9.52 -21.40
N LEU A 181 -15.32 8.57 -20.48
CA LEU A 181 -16.43 7.78 -19.96
C LEU A 181 -17.50 8.70 -19.34
N PHE A 182 -17.09 9.73 -18.60
CA PHE A 182 -18.03 10.64 -17.93
C PHE A 182 -18.38 11.90 -18.73
N THR A 183 -17.63 12.25 -19.78
CA THR A 183 -17.81 13.53 -20.51
C THR A 183 -18.32 13.38 -21.94
N ASN A 184 -18.07 12.26 -22.62
CA ASN A 184 -18.58 12.08 -23.99
C ASN A 184 -20.10 11.97 -23.98
N ARG A 185 -20.73 12.59 -24.97
CA ARG A 185 -22.19 12.71 -25.06
C ARG A 185 -22.94 11.39 -24.82
N ASN A 186 -22.55 10.31 -25.51
CA ASN A 186 -23.26 9.03 -25.44
C ASN A 186 -23.30 8.44 -24.02
N SER A 187 -22.15 8.34 -23.36
CA SER A 187 -22.06 7.80 -22.01
C SER A 187 -22.52 8.80 -20.96
N ARG A 188 -22.25 10.10 -21.14
CA ARG A 188 -22.70 11.16 -20.23
C ARG A 188 -24.23 11.25 -20.16
N GLU A 189 -24.92 11.25 -21.31
CA GLU A 189 -26.39 11.28 -21.34
C GLU A 189 -26.97 10.00 -20.72
N TRP A 190 -26.34 8.85 -20.96
CA TRP A 190 -26.71 7.60 -20.31
C TRP A 190 -26.53 7.65 -18.79
N PHE A 191 -25.38 8.14 -18.28
CA PHE A 191 -25.17 8.32 -16.85
C PHE A 191 -26.21 9.26 -16.27
N ALA A 192 -26.52 10.39 -16.92
CA ALA A 192 -27.51 11.34 -16.42
C ALA A 192 -28.92 10.73 -16.27
N ASP A 193 -29.30 9.81 -17.15
CA ASP A 193 -30.64 9.21 -17.16
C ASP A 193 -30.71 7.93 -16.30
N GLN A 194 -29.79 7.00 -16.53
CA GLN A 194 -29.81 5.65 -15.98
C GLN A 194 -29.02 5.50 -14.68
N PHE A 195 -27.92 6.24 -14.53
CA PHE A 195 -27.00 6.11 -13.39
C PHE A 195 -26.44 7.46 -12.91
N PRO A 196 -27.29 8.42 -12.47
CA PRO A 196 -26.89 9.78 -12.10
C PRO A 196 -25.80 9.83 -11.03
N VAL A 197 -24.58 10.11 -11.47
CA VAL A 197 -23.41 10.31 -10.59
C VAL A 197 -23.34 11.78 -10.19
N VAL A 198 -23.49 12.03 -8.89
CA VAL A 198 -23.36 13.38 -8.29
C VAL A 198 -21.90 13.77 -8.14
N GLY A 199 -21.03 12.80 -7.82
CA GLY A 199 -19.60 13.01 -7.78
C GLY A 199 -18.84 11.70 -7.59
N GLU A 200 -17.51 11.79 -7.63
CA GLU A 200 -16.64 10.62 -7.54
C GLU A 200 -15.38 10.87 -6.73
N ILE A 201 -14.84 9.84 -6.07
CA ILE A 201 -13.47 9.82 -5.55
C ILE A 201 -12.71 8.70 -6.24
N THR A 202 -11.68 9.06 -7.01
CA THR A 202 -10.86 8.11 -7.78
C THR A 202 -9.52 7.85 -7.11
N ALA A 203 -9.16 6.58 -6.94
CA ALA A 203 -7.80 6.14 -6.65
C ALA A 203 -7.23 5.32 -7.82
N THR A 204 -5.91 5.38 -7.99
CA THR A 204 -5.20 4.55 -8.97
C THR A 204 -4.39 3.51 -8.22
N GLU A 205 -4.56 2.24 -8.58
CA GLU A 205 -3.72 1.15 -8.08
C GLU A 205 -2.96 0.53 -9.26
N VAL A 206 -1.72 0.13 -9.01
CA VAL A 206 -0.88 -0.53 -10.02
C VAL A 206 -0.15 -1.69 -9.37
N LYS A 207 -0.24 -2.84 -10.01
CA LYS A 207 0.58 -4.02 -9.70
C LYS A 207 1.52 -4.33 -10.85
N TYR A 208 2.46 -5.23 -10.61
CA TYR A 208 3.37 -5.73 -11.63
C TYR A 208 3.38 -7.26 -11.65
N SER A 209 3.53 -7.86 -12.82
CA SER A 209 3.79 -9.29 -12.95
C SER A 209 4.83 -9.54 -14.03
N ASP A 210 5.62 -10.58 -13.86
CA ASP A 210 6.62 -10.94 -14.88
C ASP A 210 6.01 -11.41 -16.19
N ARG A 211 4.76 -11.86 -16.15
CA ARG A 211 4.04 -12.32 -17.33
C ARG A 211 3.45 -11.17 -18.15
N ASN A 212 2.86 -10.18 -17.48
CA ASN A 212 2.02 -9.17 -18.14
C ASN A 212 2.47 -7.72 -17.89
N GLY A 213 3.61 -7.49 -17.22
CA GLY A 213 4.09 -6.15 -16.92
C GLY A 213 3.22 -5.43 -15.89
N PHE A 214 3.10 -4.11 -16.04
CA PHE A 214 2.29 -3.28 -15.15
C PHE A 214 0.79 -3.44 -15.44
N HIS A 215 0.01 -3.58 -14.38
CA HIS A 215 -1.45 -3.69 -14.40
C HIS A 215 -2.07 -2.53 -13.62
N PRO A 216 -2.35 -1.39 -14.28
CA PRO A 216 -3.03 -0.28 -13.65
C PRO A 216 -4.55 -0.46 -13.70
N HIS A 217 -5.20 -0.07 -12.62
CA HIS A 217 -6.66 0.02 -12.53
C HIS A 217 -7.09 1.25 -11.73
N LEU A 218 -8.33 1.66 -11.96
CA LEU A 218 -8.97 2.73 -11.23
C LEU A 218 -10.00 2.14 -10.29
N HIS A 219 -9.92 2.54 -9.04
CA HIS A 219 -10.98 2.35 -8.05
C HIS A 219 -11.72 3.67 -7.90
N ILE A 220 -13.03 3.67 -8.09
CA ILE A 220 -13.84 4.88 -8.12
C ILE A 220 -15.03 4.70 -7.19
N LEU A 221 -15.08 5.47 -6.11
CA LEU A 221 -16.33 5.62 -5.35
C LEU A 221 -17.22 6.61 -6.09
N LEU A 222 -18.38 6.14 -6.53
CA LEU A 222 -19.43 6.93 -7.17
C LEU A 222 -20.49 7.28 -6.12
N PHE A 223 -20.79 8.57 -6.00
CA PHE A 223 -21.82 9.11 -5.12
C PHE A 223 -23.07 9.36 -5.96
N LEU A 224 -24.18 8.73 -5.58
CA LEU A 224 -25.41 8.64 -6.36
C LEU A 224 -26.58 9.27 -5.59
N ASP A 225 -27.54 9.84 -6.31
CA ASP A 225 -28.80 10.36 -5.75
C ASP A 225 -29.92 9.30 -5.69
N ARG A 226 -29.66 8.11 -6.25
CA ARG A 226 -30.62 7.00 -6.35
C ARG A 226 -30.02 5.70 -5.81
N GLU A 227 -30.88 4.88 -5.20
CA GLU A 227 -30.57 3.49 -4.87
C GLU A 227 -30.88 2.57 -6.05
N TYR A 228 -30.13 1.49 -6.19
CA TYR A 228 -30.33 0.49 -7.23
C TYR A 228 -30.47 -0.90 -6.61
N GLN A 229 -31.36 -1.72 -7.17
CA GLN A 229 -31.42 -3.13 -6.79
C GLN A 229 -30.29 -3.90 -7.45
N LYS A 230 -30.00 -5.09 -6.92
CA LYS A 230 -28.88 -5.90 -7.37
C LYS A 230 -28.99 -6.28 -8.85
N GLU A 231 -30.21 -6.52 -9.31
CA GLU A 231 -30.52 -6.88 -10.70
C GLU A 231 -30.23 -5.70 -11.64
N ASP A 232 -30.52 -4.46 -11.21
CA ASP A 232 -30.20 -3.25 -11.97
C ASP A 232 -28.68 -3.06 -12.10
N ILE A 233 -27.94 -3.31 -11.01
CA ILE A 233 -26.48 -3.16 -10.98
C ILE A 233 -25.80 -4.03 -12.03
N ALA A 234 -26.24 -5.28 -12.24
CA ALA A 234 -25.66 -6.15 -13.25
C ALA A 234 -25.86 -5.60 -14.68
N ARG A 235 -27.06 -5.08 -14.97
CA ARG A 235 -27.36 -4.45 -16.27
C ARG A 235 -26.54 -3.16 -16.47
N ILE A 236 -26.46 -2.34 -15.43
CA ILE A 236 -25.69 -1.09 -15.42
C ILE A 236 -24.20 -1.36 -15.62
N GLU A 237 -23.64 -2.39 -14.96
CA GLU A 237 -22.25 -2.81 -15.14
C GLU A 237 -21.96 -3.20 -16.60
N ASP A 238 -22.86 -3.98 -17.20
CA ASP A 238 -22.74 -4.41 -18.59
C ASP A 238 -22.77 -3.23 -19.57
N GLU A 239 -23.63 -2.24 -19.33
CA GLU A 239 -23.72 -1.02 -20.16
C GLU A 239 -22.49 -0.11 -19.96
N ILE A 240 -22.01 0.05 -18.72
CA ILE A 240 -20.75 0.75 -18.41
C ILE A 240 -19.57 0.06 -19.11
N TYR A 241 -19.54 -1.27 -19.15
CA TYR A 241 -18.50 -2.03 -19.85
C TYR A 241 -18.44 -1.68 -21.34
N GLU A 242 -19.59 -1.59 -22.03
CA GLU A 242 -19.58 -1.26 -23.46
C GLU A 242 -19.01 0.15 -23.70
N PHE A 243 -19.39 1.14 -22.87
CA PHE A 243 -18.79 2.47 -22.95
C PHE A 243 -17.30 2.48 -22.61
N TRP A 244 -16.89 1.76 -21.56
CA TRP A 244 -15.49 1.66 -21.14
C TRP A 244 -14.63 1.02 -22.22
N ALA A 245 -15.11 -0.08 -22.81
CA ALA A 245 -14.45 -0.78 -23.90
C ALA A 245 -14.30 0.12 -25.14
N GLU A 246 -15.35 0.84 -25.51
CA GLU A 246 -15.32 1.85 -26.57
C GLU A 246 -14.24 2.91 -26.29
N LYS A 247 -14.17 3.43 -25.06
CA LYS A 247 -13.20 4.48 -24.69
C LYS A 247 -11.77 3.95 -24.69
N CYS A 248 -11.55 2.73 -24.23
CA CYS A 248 -10.24 2.07 -24.26
C CYS A 248 -9.75 1.89 -25.70
N VAL A 249 -10.58 1.32 -26.58
CA VAL A 249 -10.25 1.11 -27.99
C VAL A 249 -9.91 2.43 -28.68
N LYS A 250 -10.75 3.47 -28.50
CA LYS A 250 -10.52 4.81 -29.07
C LYS A 250 -9.23 5.49 -28.57
N ARG A 251 -8.71 5.08 -27.40
CA ARG A 251 -7.45 5.60 -26.84
C ARG A 251 -6.24 4.70 -27.12
N GLY A 252 -6.41 3.67 -27.95
CA GLY A 252 -5.33 2.76 -28.33
C GLY A 252 -4.86 1.86 -27.18
N LEU A 253 -5.75 1.57 -26.22
CA LEU A 253 -5.50 0.60 -25.15
C LEU A 253 -5.93 -0.83 -25.54
N GLY A 254 -6.74 -0.96 -26.58
CA GLY A 254 -7.40 -2.22 -26.95
C GLY A 254 -8.72 -2.43 -26.20
N LYS A 255 -9.36 -3.58 -26.44
CA LYS A 255 -10.64 -3.93 -25.81
C LYS A 255 -10.41 -4.66 -24.47
N PRO A 256 -10.89 -4.14 -23.33
CA PRO A 256 -10.78 -4.82 -22.04
C PRO A 256 -11.58 -6.12 -22.01
N SER A 257 -11.15 -7.06 -21.17
CA SER A 257 -11.88 -8.32 -20.94
C SER A 257 -13.29 -8.02 -20.43
N ARG A 258 -14.32 -8.68 -20.97
CA ARG A 258 -15.69 -8.56 -20.42
C ARG A 258 -15.75 -8.94 -18.95
N LYS A 259 -15.00 -9.96 -18.55
CA LYS A 259 -15.01 -10.48 -17.19
C LYS A 259 -14.28 -9.61 -16.16
N TYR A 260 -13.29 -8.83 -16.60
CA TYR A 260 -12.35 -8.15 -15.69
C TYR A 260 -12.19 -6.64 -15.97
N GLY A 261 -12.81 -6.14 -17.04
CA GLY A 261 -12.67 -4.76 -17.50
C GLY A 261 -13.43 -3.77 -16.64
N VAL A 262 -14.58 -4.18 -16.12
CA VAL A 262 -15.45 -3.41 -15.23
C VAL A 262 -15.94 -4.34 -14.13
N ASP A 263 -16.00 -3.83 -12.91
CA ASP A 263 -16.66 -4.45 -11.75
C ASP A 263 -17.38 -3.31 -11.00
N LEU A 264 -18.69 -3.43 -10.85
CA LEU A 264 -19.53 -2.46 -10.17
C LEU A 264 -20.16 -3.13 -8.95
N LYS A 265 -19.82 -2.62 -7.77
CA LYS A 265 -20.38 -3.07 -6.51
C LYS A 265 -21.16 -1.95 -5.87
N MET A 266 -22.37 -2.24 -5.44
CA MET A 266 -23.15 -1.36 -4.58
C MET A 266 -23.54 -2.15 -3.35
N GLU A 267 -23.18 -1.65 -2.17
CA GLU A 267 -23.66 -2.23 -0.93
C GLU A 267 -24.95 -1.53 -0.53
N LYS A 268 -25.96 -2.31 -0.09
CA LYS A 268 -27.17 -1.73 0.48
C LYS A 268 -26.78 -0.98 1.76
N THR A 269 -26.90 0.34 1.74
CA THR A 269 -26.85 1.16 2.94
C THR A 269 -28.19 1.03 3.68
N GLY A 270 -28.41 -0.11 4.33
CA GLY A 270 -29.60 -0.40 5.15
C GLY A 270 -29.27 -0.54 6.64
N GLU A 271 -30.06 0.17 7.46
CA GLU A 271 -30.17 0.26 8.93
C GLU A 271 -28.92 0.26 9.82
N GLN A 272 -28.93 1.20 10.77
CA GLN A 272 -27.84 1.52 11.70
C GLN A 272 -27.32 0.31 12.48
N THR A 273 -26.31 -0.40 11.96
CA THR A 273 -25.43 -1.26 12.76
C THR A 273 -24.05 -1.43 12.11
N TYR A 274 -23.12 -1.93 12.93
CA TYR A 274 -21.71 -2.27 12.69
C TYR A 274 -21.32 -2.74 11.28
N ALA A 275 -22.21 -3.41 10.54
CA ALA A 275 -21.98 -3.85 9.15
C ALA A 275 -21.74 -2.67 8.19
N SER A 276 -22.51 -1.58 8.32
CA SER A 276 -22.33 -0.35 7.54
C SER A 276 -20.99 0.34 7.85
N TYR A 277 -20.46 0.16 9.06
CA TYR A 277 -19.17 0.70 9.47
C TYR A 277 -18.02 -0.13 8.86
N ILE A 278 -18.10 -1.46 8.97
CA ILE A 278 -17.13 -2.37 8.35
C ILE A 278 -17.08 -2.19 6.83
N ALA A 279 -18.24 -2.05 6.19
CA ALA A 279 -18.39 -1.67 4.79
C ALA A 279 -17.65 -0.37 4.45
N LYS A 280 -17.93 0.72 5.19
CA LYS A 280 -17.27 2.03 5.02
C LYS A 280 -15.75 1.93 5.09
N TRP A 281 -15.25 1.29 6.14
CA TRP A 281 -13.80 1.15 6.35
C TRP A 281 -13.17 0.14 5.40
N GLY A 282 -13.93 -0.86 4.94
CA GLY A 282 -13.55 -1.80 3.90
C GLY A 282 -13.36 -1.08 2.56
N LEU A 283 -14.35 -0.31 2.11
CA LEU A 283 -14.28 0.52 0.91
C LEU A 283 -13.16 1.55 0.99
N ALA A 284 -13.03 2.26 2.12
CA ALA A 284 -11.95 3.22 2.32
C ALA A 284 -10.58 2.54 2.32
N SER A 285 -10.43 1.37 2.97
CA SER A 285 -9.20 0.58 2.97
C SER A 285 -8.86 0.05 1.58
N GLU A 286 -9.85 -0.43 0.83
CA GLU A 286 -9.67 -0.90 -0.54
C GLU A 286 -9.22 0.24 -1.46
N LEU A 287 -9.84 1.43 -1.33
CA LEU A 287 -9.51 2.60 -2.13
C LEU A 287 -8.14 3.20 -1.78
N THR A 288 -7.74 3.18 -0.51
CA THR A 288 -6.57 3.92 -0.03
C THR A 288 -5.38 3.07 0.36
N GLN A 289 -5.53 1.76 0.60
CA GLN A 289 -4.47 0.91 1.16
C GLN A 289 -4.19 -0.35 0.33
N SER A 290 -4.84 -0.54 -0.81
CA SER A 290 -4.64 -1.74 -1.64
C SER A 290 -3.20 -1.90 -2.12
N HIS A 291 -2.53 -0.79 -2.47
CA HIS A 291 -1.13 -0.76 -2.89
C HIS A 291 -0.13 -1.06 -1.76
N MET A 292 -0.57 -1.04 -0.51
CA MET A 292 0.25 -1.31 0.67
C MET A 292 0.37 -2.79 1.03
N LYS A 293 -0.42 -3.66 0.40
CA LYS A 293 -0.45 -5.08 0.74
C LYS A 293 0.88 -5.75 0.36
N ILE A 294 1.46 -6.48 1.31
CA ILE A 294 2.57 -7.40 1.07
C ILE A 294 2.00 -8.79 1.34
N GLY A 295 1.82 -9.58 0.28
CA GLY A 295 1.19 -10.89 0.33
C GLY A 295 2.20 -12.03 0.45
N LYS A 296 1.72 -13.26 0.23
CA LYS A 296 2.59 -14.44 0.05
C LYS A 296 3.24 -14.36 -1.33
N LYS A 297 4.27 -13.50 -1.50
CA LYS A 297 5.18 -13.36 -2.67
C LYS A 297 4.80 -14.20 -3.88
N ASN A 298 3.64 -13.92 -4.50
CA ASN A 298 3.22 -14.66 -5.69
C ASN A 298 3.68 -13.84 -6.88
N MET A 299 4.62 -14.38 -7.66
CA MET A 299 5.19 -13.68 -8.82
C MET A 299 4.15 -13.35 -9.91
N SER A 300 2.91 -13.83 -9.72
CA SER A 300 1.75 -13.52 -10.56
C SER A 300 1.19 -12.12 -10.36
N SER A 301 1.41 -11.46 -9.21
CA SER A 301 0.93 -10.09 -8.97
C SER A 301 1.63 -9.45 -7.77
N LEU A 302 2.63 -8.62 -8.04
CA LEU A 302 3.45 -7.93 -7.05
C LEU A 302 2.97 -6.50 -6.83
N THR A 303 2.84 -6.09 -5.57
CA THR A 303 2.78 -4.66 -5.22
C THR A 303 4.16 -4.02 -5.33
N MET A 304 4.22 -2.69 -5.33
CA MET A 304 5.52 -2.00 -5.44
C MET A 304 6.40 -2.17 -4.21
N TRP A 305 5.81 -2.48 -3.05
CA TRP A 305 6.57 -2.86 -1.87
C TRP A 305 7.17 -4.26 -1.99
N GLU A 306 6.45 -5.21 -2.60
CA GLU A 306 7.02 -6.53 -2.92
C GLU A 306 8.10 -6.45 -4.00
N VAL A 307 7.94 -5.55 -4.99
CA VAL A 307 9.01 -5.25 -5.97
C VAL A 307 10.25 -4.71 -5.27
N LEU A 308 10.10 -3.76 -4.35
CA LEU A 308 11.22 -3.26 -3.56
C LEU A 308 11.85 -4.36 -2.69
N ASP A 309 11.04 -5.22 -2.09
CA ASP A 309 11.52 -6.33 -1.27
C ASP A 309 12.38 -7.30 -2.09
N LEU A 310 11.95 -7.64 -3.30
CA LEU A 310 12.73 -8.47 -4.22
C LEU A 310 14.00 -7.75 -4.69
N ALA A 311 13.97 -6.42 -4.86
CA ALA A 311 15.17 -5.65 -5.19
C ALA A 311 16.22 -5.67 -4.06
N GLN A 312 15.84 -5.97 -2.81
CA GLN A 312 16.80 -6.08 -1.70
C GLN A 312 17.72 -7.30 -1.82
N MET A 313 17.35 -8.30 -2.63
CA MET A 313 18.17 -9.51 -2.83
C MET A 313 19.48 -9.22 -3.57
N GLU A 314 19.57 -8.08 -4.25
CA GLU A 314 20.74 -7.64 -5.00
C GLU A 314 21.33 -6.38 -4.36
N VAL A 315 22.67 -6.32 -4.25
CA VAL A 315 23.38 -5.12 -3.78
C VAL A 315 23.25 -3.98 -4.80
N SER A 316 23.24 -4.32 -6.09
CA SER A 316 23.09 -3.35 -7.17
C SER A 316 21.70 -2.71 -7.18
N THR A 317 21.60 -1.54 -7.80
CA THR A 317 20.34 -0.85 -8.16
C THR A 317 20.05 -0.93 -9.67
N SER A 318 20.82 -1.76 -10.37
CA SER A 318 20.68 -2.05 -11.80
C SER A 318 19.94 -3.37 -12.06
N ASP A 319 19.52 -4.09 -11.03
CA ASP A 319 18.74 -5.32 -11.15
C ASP A 319 17.35 -5.06 -11.74
N LYS A 320 16.68 -6.14 -12.11
CA LYS A 320 15.35 -6.12 -12.73
C LYS A 320 14.32 -5.36 -11.89
N TYR A 321 14.21 -5.67 -10.61
CA TYR A 321 13.19 -5.08 -9.73
C TYR A 321 13.50 -3.62 -9.40
N SER A 322 14.78 -3.25 -9.29
CA SER A 322 15.18 -1.84 -9.21
C SER A 322 14.79 -1.03 -10.46
N ARG A 323 14.94 -1.61 -11.66
CA ARG A 323 14.49 -0.95 -12.91
C ARG A 323 12.97 -0.79 -12.95
N ILE A 324 12.22 -1.82 -12.57
CA ILE A 324 10.75 -1.79 -12.49
C ILE A 324 10.31 -0.68 -11.52
N PHE A 325 10.90 -0.63 -10.32
CA PHE A 325 10.56 0.40 -9.34
C PHE A 325 10.89 1.81 -9.84
N ARG A 326 12.03 1.99 -10.55
CA ARG A 326 12.38 3.29 -11.16
C ARG A 326 11.39 3.72 -12.24
N THR A 327 10.94 2.80 -13.09
CA THR A 327 9.88 3.07 -14.09
C THR A 327 8.57 3.49 -13.40
N TYR A 328 8.19 2.76 -12.35
CA TYR A 328 7.03 3.08 -11.54
C TYR A 328 7.13 4.48 -10.88
N ALA A 329 8.24 4.77 -10.21
CA ALA A 329 8.46 6.05 -9.54
C ALA A 329 8.36 7.24 -10.52
N LYS A 330 8.95 7.11 -11.72
CA LYS A 330 8.87 8.13 -12.78
C LYS A 330 7.45 8.34 -13.29
N ALA A 331 6.68 7.25 -13.45
CA ALA A 331 5.30 7.32 -13.93
C ALA A 331 4.35 7.98 -12.91
N PHE A 332 4.63 7.81 -11.61
CA PHE A 332 3.80 8.33 -10.51
C PHE A 332 4.31 9.64 -9.89
N LYS A 333 5.40 10.21 -10.40
CA LYS A 333 5.92 11.50 -9.92
C LYS A 333 4.85 12.59 -10.04
N GLY A 334 4.50 13.21 -8.91
CA GLY A 334 3.46 14.24 -8.82
C GLY A 334 2.02 13.74 -8.92
N ALA A 335 1.79 12.42 -8.97
CA ALA A 335 0.44 11.88 -8.94
C ALA A 335 -0.14 11.93 -7.51
N ARG A 336 -1.43 12.26 -7.40
CA ARG A 336 -2.19 12.16 -6.15
C ARG A 336 -2.71 10.73 -5.96
N GLN A 337 -2.76 10.28 -4.70
CA GLN A 337 -3.35 8.99 -4.33
C GLN A 337 -4.84 8.92 -4.67
N ILE A 338 -5.61 9.91 -4.20
CA ILE A 338 -7.06 10.03 -4.42
C ILE A 338 -7.40 11.37 -5.06
N ARG A 339 -8.48 11.39 -5.84
CA ARG A 339 -8.99 12.58 -6.53
C ARG A 339 -10.52 12.63 -6.45
N PRO A 340 -11.08 13.46 -5.54
CA PRO A 340 -12.48 13.86 -5.57
C PRO A 340 -12.78 14.67 -6.84
N SER A 341 -13.99 14.53 -7.38
CA SER A 341 -14.52 15.43 -8.39
C SER A 341 -14.73 16.82 -7.82
N ASN A 342 -14.71 17.84 -8.68
CA ASN A 342 -14.92 19.23 -8.28
C ASN A 342 -16.27 19.38 -7.57
N GLY A 343 -16.28 20.12 -6.45
CA GLY A 343 -17.49 20.39 -5.66
C GLY A 343 -17.97 19.24 -4.76
N LEU A 344 -17.44 18.01 -4.90
CA LEU A 344 -17.92 16.87 -4.09
C LEU A 344 -17.67 17.07 -2.60
N LEU A 345 -16.45 17.46 -2.21
CA LEU A 345 -16.13 17.63 -0.79
C LEU A 345 -16.95 18.77 -0.16
N GLU A 346 -17.16 19.86 -0.90
CA GLU A 346 -18.01 20.99 -0.47
C GLU A 346 -19.47 20.55 -0.30
N LEU A 347 -20.02 19.81 -1.28
CA LEU A 347 -21.36 19.23 -1.20
C LEU A 347 -21.54 18.35 0.05
N LEU A 348 -20.48 17.60 0.41
CA LEU A 348 -20.43 16.74 1.58
C LEU A 348 -20.05 17.49 2.89
N GLY A 349 -19.84 18.80 2.86
CA GLY A 349 -19.48 19.59 4.04
C GLY A 349 -18.11 19.24 4.62
N LEU A 350 -17.19 18.78 3.78
CA LEU A 350 -15.82 18.40 4.16
C LEU A 350 -14.81 19.45 3.71
N LYS A 351 -13.72 19.57 4.47
CA LYS A 351 -12.56 20.36 4.07
C LYS A 351 -11.91 19.77 2.82
N ASN A 352 -11.20 20.62 2.09
CA ASN A 352 -10.37 20.19 0.96
C ASN A 352 -9.29 19.19 1.40
N LEU A 353 -8.81 18.41 0.45
CA LEU A 353 -7.67 17.51 0.65
C LEU A 353 -6.44 18.30 1.10
N GLU A 354 -5.92 17.93 2.26
CA GLU A 354 -4.60 18.37 2.74
C GLU A 354 -3.49 17.78 1.86
N GLU A 355 -2.34 18.46 1.79
CA GLU A 355 -1.22 17.99 0.99
C GLU A 355 -0.57 16.75 1.62
N ASP A 356 -0.12 15.82 0.78
CA ASP A 356 0.48 14.56 1.24
C ASP A 356 1.73 14.79 2.12
N GLU A 357 2.44 15.90 1.91
CA GLU A 357 3.59 16.30 2.72
C GLU A 357 3.17 16.80 4.09
N ASP A 358 2.15 17.66 4.16
CA ASP A 358 1.59 18.14 5.44
C ASP A 358 1.09 16.95 6.27
N LEU A 359 0.29 16.06 5.67
CA LEU A 359 -0.22 14.84 6.32
C LEU A 359 0.91 13.92 6.83
N ALA A 360 2.06 13.88 6.15
CA ALA A 360 3.19 13.04 6.57
C ALA A 360 4.04 13.65 7.69
N ASN A 361 4.02 14.99 7.80
CA ASN A 361 4.77 15.77 8.79
C ASN A 361 3.91 16.27 9.95
N GLN A 362 2.60 16.00 9.94
CA GLN A 362 1.73 16.20 11.09
C GLN A 362 2.28 15.46 12.30
N GLN A 363 2.38 16.20 13.41
CA GLN A 363 2.74 15.63 14.69
C GLN A 363 1.55 14.79 15.20
N GLU A 364 1.84 13.58 15.66
CA GLU A 364 0.84 12.78 16.37
C GLU A 364 0.51 13.48 17.70
N GLU A 365 -0.71 13.31 18.19
CA GLU A 365 -1.05 13.75 19.54
C GLU A 365 -0.10 13.07 20.53
N GLU A 366 0.58 13.89 21.34
CA GLU A 366 1.52 13.38 22.33
C GLU A 366 0.78 12.51 23.34
N SER A 367 1.35 11.35 23.64
CA SER A 367 0.83 10.51 24.71
C SER A 367 1.05 11.19 26.06
N SER A 368 0.41 10.66 27.09
CA SER A 368 0.49 11.26 28.42
C SER A 368 1.86 11.10 29.06
N GLN A 369 2.64 10.10 28.62
CA GLN A 369 3.93 9.72 29.21
C GLN A 369 5.03 9.64 28.13
N VAL A 370 5.51 10.81 27.70
CA VAL A 370 6.64 10.94 26.78
C VAL A 370 7.89 11.44 27.53
N TYR A 371 9.02 10.77 27.31
CA TYR A 371 10.31 11.09 27.92
C TYR A 371 11.38 11.37 26.87
N ASP A 372 12.16 12.43 27.06
CA ASP A 372 13.32 12.72 26.23
C ASP A 372 14.46 11.73 26.54
N ALA A 373 14.93 11.03 25.51
CA ALA A 373 16.01 10.05 25.62
C ALA A 373 17.35 10.63 25.15
N PHE A 374 17.38 11.23 23.95
CA PHE A 374 18.60 11.82 23.39
C PHE A 374 18.31 13.12 22.64
N ALA A 375 19.32 14.00 22.62
CA ALA A 375 19.47 15.07 21.65
C ALA A 375 20.69 14.73 20.77
N LEU A 376 20.46 14.18 19.58
CA LEU A 376 21.51 13.74 18.68
C LEU A 376 22.08 14.94 17.90
N SER A 377 23.40 15.09 17.95
CA SER A 377 24.10 16.07 17.12
C SER A 377 24.00 15.73 15.63
N SER A 378 24.32 16.68 14.75
CA SER A 378 24.39 16.42 13.31
C SER A 378 25.34 15.26 12.97
N GLN A 379 26.44 15.11 13.71
CA GLN A 379 27.39 14.02 13.51
C GLN A 379 26.83 12.67 13.98
N ASP A 380 26.13 12.63 15.10
CA ASP A 380 25.45 11.42 15.59
C ASP A 380 24.43 10.94 14.58
N TRP A 381 23.58 11.87 14.14
CA TRP A 381 22.50 11.57 13.23
C TRP A 381 23.02 11.11 11.87
N TRP A 382 24.00 11.82 11.31
CA TRP A 382 24.67 11.41 10.09
C TRP A 382 25.25 10.00 10.21
N THR A 383 25.89 9.68 11.34
CA THR A 383 26.49 8.36 11.59
C THR A 383 25.42 7.26 11.57
N ILE A 384 24.29 7.48 12.26
CA ILE A 384 23.16 6.53 12.29
C ILE A 384 22.58 6.32 10.88
N CYS A 385 22.37 7.40 10.12
CA CYS A 385 21.88 7.31 8.73
C CYS A 385 22.87 6.62 7.80
N TYR A 386 24.16 6.96 7.88
CA TYR A 386 25.22 6.41 7.04
C TYR A 386 25.34 4.89 7.20
N HIS A 387 25.28 4.41 8.45
CA HIS A 387 25.32 2.97 8.75
C HIS A 387 23.95 2.27 8.58
N LYS A 388 22.88 3.00 8.23
CA LYS A 388 21.50 2.48 8.10
C LYS A 388 21.00 1.81 9.39
N LYS A 389 21.31 2.41 10.54
CA LYS A 389 21.04 1.86 11.89
C LYS A 389 19.89 2.55 12.63
N ARG A 390 19.04 3.30 11.92
CA ARG A 390 17.91 4.06 12.51
C ARG A 390 17.01 3.20 13.41
N VAL A 391 16.58 2.03 12.93
CA VAL A 391 15.68 1.14 13.69
C VAL A 391 16.38 0.47 14.87
N GLU A 392 17.58 -0.07 14.65
CA GLU A 392 18.36 -0.73 15.71
C GLU A 392 18.69 0.23 16.86
N PHE A 393 18.98 1.49 16.55
CA PHE A 393 19.19 2.52 17.56
C PHE A 393 17.92 2.75 18.41
N LEU A 394 16.74 2.88 17.79
CA LEU A 394 15.48 3.02 18.54
C LEU A 394 15.15 1.78 19.38
N GLU A 395 15.42 0.58 18.86
CA GLU A 395 15.22 -0.68 19.60
C GLU A 395 16.11 -0.78 20.84
N LEU A 396 17.34 -0.26 20.78
CA LEU A 396 18.22 -0.18 21.93
C LEU A 396 17.72 0.82 22.98
N VAL A 397 17.20 1.98 22.53
CA VAL A 397 16.55 2.95 23.43
C VAL A 397 15.35 2.31 24.12
N GLU A 398 14.45 1.68 23.37
CA GLU A 398 13.30 0.94 23.91
C GLU A 398 13.74 -0.12 24.93
N SER A 399 14.75 -0.92 24.59
CA SER A 399 15.25 -1.97 25.49
C SER A 399 15.86 -1.41 26.78
N ASP A 400 16.54 -0.27 26.72
CA ASP A 400 17.13 0.38 27.89
C ASP A 400 16.04 0.93 28.83
N PHE A 401 14.94 1.48 28.30
CA PHE A 401 13.79 1.90 29.10
C PHE A 401 13.02 0.70 29.67
N GLU A 402 12.83 -0.36 28.89
CA GLU A 402 12.14 -1.57 29.32
C GLU A 402 12.88 -2.26 30.50
N LYS A 403 14.22 -2.30 30.45
CA LYS A 403 15.04 -2.96 31.47
C LYS A 403 15.24 -2.12 32.73
N ASN A 404 15.49 -0.83 32.58
CA ASN A 404 15.97 0.02 33.67
C ASN A 404 14.96 1.09 34.10
N GLY A 405 13.80 1.17 33.43
CA GLY A 405 12.77 2.17 33.68
C GLY A 405 13.19 3.58 33.23
N ILE A 406 12.45 4.58 33.68
CA ILE A 406 12.61 5.99 33.28
C ILE A 406 13.97 6.57 33.70
N GLN A 407 14.60 6.01 34.75
CA GLN A 407 15.91 6.44 35.26
C GLN A 407 17.10 5.80 34.50
N THR A 408 16.83 5.16 33.35
CA THR A 408 17.86 4.50 32.55
C THR A 408 18.97 5.46 32.13
N ASP A 409 20.22 4.98 32.18
CA ASP A 409 21.37 5.72 31.69
C ASP A 409 21.57 5.56 30.18
N LEU A 410 20.69 4.81 29.49
CA LEU A 410 20.72 4.54 28.06
C LEU A 410 22.05 3.91 27.60
N LYS A 411 22.67 3.09 28.47
CA LYS A 411 23.99 2.50 28.23
C LYS A 411 24.08 1.74 26.91
N SER A 412 23.10 0.90 26.57
CA SER A 412 23.16 0.08 25.35
C SER A 412 23.14 0.96 24.10
N ALA A 413 22.25 1.96 24.07
CA ALA A 413 22.17 2.92 22.96
C ALA A 413 23.43 3.80 22.85
N LYS A 414 23.99 4.25 23.98
CA LYS A 414 25.24 5.03 24.05
C LYS A 414 26.45 4.23 23.55
N ASP A 415 26.63 3.00 24.04
CA ASP A 415 27.73 2.12 23.64
C ASP A 415 27.65 1.80 22.14
N PHE A 416 26.45 1.56 21.62
CA PHE A 416 26.22 1.34 20.20
C PHE A 416 26.58 2.55 19.35
N LEU A 417 26.11 3.75 19.70
CA LEU A 417 26.44 4.98 18.99
C LEU A 417 27.94 5.27 19.02
N PHE A 418 28.59 5.07 20.17
CA PHE A 418 30.04 5.19 20.31
C PHE A 418 30.77 4.18 19.40
N GLY A 419 30.30 2.93 19.35
CA GLY A 419 30.84 1.90 18.47
C GLY A 419 30.74 2.27 16.99
N LEU A 420 29.61 2.83 16.54
CA LEU A 420 29.44 3.28 15.15
C LEU A 420 30.44 4.37 14.77
N LYS A 421 30.68 5.34 15.65
CA LYS A 421 31.65 6.43 15.41
C LYS A 421 33.09 5.92 15.32
N ASN A 422 33.43 4.88 16.08
CA ASN A 422 34.79 4.35 16.18
C ASN A 422 35.04 3.12 15.29
N ALA A 423 34.04 2.67 14.53
CA ALA A 423 34.26 1.65 13.51
C ALA A 423 35.39 2.12 12.56
N SER A 424 36.31 1.22 12.22
CA SER A 424 37.62 1.44 11.56
C SER A 424 37.60 2.10 10.17
N ARG A 425 36.50 2.76 9.78
CA ARG A 425 36.32 3.54 8.55
C ARG A 425 36.38 5.05 8.74
N PHE A 426 36.48 5.57 9.97
CA PHE A 426 36.78 7.01 10.18
C PHE A 426 38.24 7.38 9.90
N SER A 427 39.13 6.39 9.73
CA SER A 427 40.52 6.59 9.31
C SER A 427 40.69 6.55 7.79
N ARG A 428 40.59 7.73 7.17
CA ARG A 428 41.36 8.18 5.98
C ARG A 428 41.45 7.22 4.77
N GLY A 429 40.52 7.37 3.83
CA GLY A 429 40.85 7.30 2.39
C GLY A 429 41.26 8.69 1.91
N ARG A 430 42.52 8.87 1.47
CA ARG A 430 43.00 10.15 0.93
C ARG A 430 42.21 10.49 -0.34
N GLY A 431 41.53 11.64 -0.37
CA GLY A 431 41.17 12.33 -1.61
C GLY A 431 39.69 12.50 -1.92
N GLU A 432 38.77 11.82 -1.23
CA GLU A 432 37.34 12.09 -1.39
C GLU A 432 36.93 13.18 -0.38
N LYS A 433 36.52 14.35 -0.88
CA LYS A 433 35.83 15.34 -0.05
C LYS A 433 34.63 14.63 0.58
N SER A 434 34.44 14.76 1.89
CA SER A 434 33.18 14.38 2.52
C SER A 434 32.04 14.95 1.66
N PRO A 435 31.05 14.14 1.26
CA PRO A 435 29.81 14.70 0.74
C PRO A 435 29.34 15.77 1.74
N PRO A 436 28.80 16.91 1.28
CA PRO A 436 28.34 17.95 2.19
C PRO A 436 27.47 17.31 3.27
N LEU A 437 27.66 17.77 4.51
CA LEU A 437 26.77 17.40 5.61
C LEU A 437 25.33 17.53 5.10
N MET A 438 24.48 16.55 5.45
CA MET A 438 23.06 16.63 5.17
C MET A 438 22.48 17.78 6.00
N GLU A 439 22.67 19.01 5.52
CA GLU A 439 22.07 20.25 6.02
C GLU A 439 20.61 20.36 5.58
#